data_AF-A0A954IDS6-F1
#
_entry.id   AF-A0A954IDS6-F1
#
_cell.length_a   1.000
_cell.length_b   1.000
_cell.length_c   1.000
_cell.angle_alpha   90.00
_cell.angle_beta   90.00
_cell.angle_gamma   90.00
#
_symmetry.space_group_name_H-M   'P 1'
#
loop_
_entity.id
_entity.type
_entity.pdbx_description
1 polymer ?
#
loop_
_entity_poly.entity_id
_entity_poly.type
_entity_poly.pdbx_seq_one_letter_code
_entity_poly.pdbx_strand_id
1 'polypeptide(L)'
;MSTSDQRPGTLSELAAFIARSPGFSDVVEDLLRGKSAAIDGAWGSSCALTIAALAEKTPECTLLVVVPTIRDADELADELT
;
A
#
# COMPACT_ATOMS: atom_id res chain seq x y z
N MET A 1 -23.61 -20.63 1.09
CA MET A 1 -23.04 -19.61 0.19
C MET A 1 -21.55 -19.89 0.14
N SER A 2 -21.09 -20.56 -0.91
CA SER A 2 -19.71 -21.06 -0.99
C SER A 2 -18.75 -19.88 -1.05
N THR A 3 -17.91 -19.73 -0.02
CA THR A 3 -16.76 -18.83 -0.06
C THR A 3 -15.80 -19.35 -1.12
N SER A 4 -15.89 -18.76 -2.32
CA SER A 4 -14.88 -18.91 -3.36
C SER A 4 -13.52 -18.65 -2.75
N ASP A 5 -12.56 -19.51 -3.06
CA ASP A 5 -11.16 -19.40 -2.68
C ASP A 5 -10.53 -18.14 -3.31
N GLN A 6 -10.81 -16.97 -2.74
CA GLN A 6 -10.28 -15.67 -3.20
C GLN A 6 -8.85 -15.48 -2.70
N ARG A 7 -7.97 -16.41 -3.05
CA ARG A 7 -6.54 -16.25 -2.86
C ARG A 7 -5.99 -15.46 -4.04
N PRO A 8 -5.27 -14.35 -3.80
CA PRO A 8 -4.58 -13.66 -4.89
C PRO A 8 -3.58 -14.61 -5.55
N GLY A 9 -3.58 -14.65 -6.88
CA GLY A 9 -2.65 -15.43 -7.68
C GLY A 9 -1.30 -14.75 -7.88
N THR A 10 -1.22 -13.44 -7.59
CA THR A 10 -0.02 -12.61 -7.73
C THR A 10 0.13 -11.63 -6.55
N LEU A 11 1.33 -11.07 -6.36
CA LEU A 11 1.56 -10.03 -5.34
C LEU A 11 0.82 -8.72 -5.65
N SER A 12 0.70 -8.35 -6.93
CA SER A 12 -0.09 -7.18 -7.34
C SER A 12 -1.57 -7.36 -6.97
N GLU A 13 -2.13 -8.55 -7.17
CA GLU A 13 -3.49 -8.84 -6.71
C GLU A 13 -3.63 -8.71 -5.19
N LEU A 14 -2.60 -9.05 -4.42
CA LEU A 14 -2.58 -8.87 -2.97
C LEU A 14 -2.62 -7.39 -2.56
N ALA A 15 -1.92 -6.49 -3.26
CA ALA A 15 -2.02 -5.05 -3.01
C ALA A 15 -3.45 -4.54 -3.22
N ALA A 16 -4.18 -5.06 -4.22
CA ALA A 16 -5.58 -4.75 -4.42
C ALA A 16 -6.50 -5.21 -3.27
N PHE A 17 -6.10 -6.20 -2.46
CA PHE A 17 -6.83 -6.54 -1.22
C PHE A 17 -6.66 -5.47 -0.14
N ILE A 18 -5.45 -4.91 0.01
CA ILE A 18 -5.20 -3.80 0.94
C ILE A 18 -6.09 -2.61 0.62
N ALA A 19 -6.24 -2.28 -0.66
CA ALA A 19 -7.11 -1.21 -1.13
C ALA A 19 -8.60 -1.40 -0.78
N ARG A 20 -9.02 -2.62 -0.43
CA ARG A 20 -10.39 -2.96 0.02
C ARG A 20 -10.50 -3.08 1.53
N SER A 21 -9.40 -2.94 2.26
CA SER A 21 -9.41 -3.00 3.71
C SER A 21 -10.23 -1.85 4.30
N PRO A 22 -11.05 -2.10 5.34
CA PRO A 22 -11.77 -1.04 6.04
C PRO A 22 -10.83 0.09 6.47
N GLY A 23 -11.22 1.35 6.20
CA GLY A 23 -10.46 2.54 6.55
C GLY A 23 -9.38 2.97 5.54
N PHE A 24 -9.01 2.13 4.57
CA PHE A 24 -8.02 2.51 3.56
C PHE A 24 -8.51 3.65 2.66
N SER A 25 -9.79 3.64 2.28
CA SER A 25 -10.40 4.74 1.50
C SER A 25 -10.30 6.08 2.24
N ASP A 26 -10.49 6.06 3.56
CA ASP A 26 -10.51 7.27 4.38
C ASP A 26 -9.10 7.88 4.45
N VAL A 27 -8.07 7.02 4.53
CA VAL A 27 -6.66 7.42 4.42
C VAL A 27 -6.40 8.13 3.09
N VAL A 28 -6.81 7.54 1.96
CA VAL A 28 -6.61 8.14 0.63
C VAL A 28 -7.34 9.48 0.54
N GLU A 29 -8.59 9.56 0.99
CA GLU A 29 -9.36 10.81 0.98
C GLU A 29 -8.70 11.92 1.82
N ASP A 30 -8.20 11.60 3.01
CA ASP A 30 -7.53 12.58 3.86
C ASP A 30 -6.21 13.06 3.23
N LEU A 31 -5.43 12.16 2.62
CA LEU A 31 -4.22 12.52 1.88
C LEU A 31 -4.53 13.44 0.68
N LEU A 32 -5.57 13.12 -0.11
CA LEU A 32 -6.01 13.96 -1.24
C LEU A 32 -6.54 15.33 -0.80
N ARG A 33 -7.03 15.45 0.43
CA ARG A 33 -7.42 16.74 1.06
C ARG A 33 -6.22 17.50 1.64
N GLY A 34 -4.99 17.01 1.45
CA GLY A 34 -3.77 17.63 1.97
C GLY A 34 -3.61 17.47 3.49
N LYS A 35 -4.32 16.51 4.10
CA LYS A 35 -4.15 16.16 5.51
C LYS A 35 -3.15 15.01 5.65
N SER A 36 -2.69 14.81 6.89
CA SER A 36 -1.93 13.61 7.25
C SER A 36 -2.87 12.46 7.60
N ALA A 37 -2.41 11.23 7.35
CA ALA A 37 -3.09 9.99 7.73
C ALA A 37 -2.07 8.99 8.28
N ALA A 38 -2.55 7.99 9.03
CA ALA A 38 -1.74 6.92 9.58
C ALA A 38 -2.32 5.56 9.19
N ILE A 39 -1.45 4.59 8.92
CA ILE A 39 -1.82 3.21 8.63
C ILE A 39 -1.11 2.34 9.67
N ASP A 40 -1.86 1.90 10.68
CA ASP A 40 -1.35 0.98 11.68
C ASP A 40 -1.18 -0.42 11.08
N GLY A 41 -0.05 -1.08 11.38
CA GLY A 41 0.22 -2.44 10.90
C GLY A 41 0.87 -2.55 9.52
N ALA A 42 1.28 -1.43 8.91
CA ALA A 42 2.12 -1.42 7.70
C ALA A 42 3.61 -1.73 8.01
N TRP A 43 3.87 -2.82 8.74
CA TRP A 43 5.23 -3.25 9.12
C TRP A 43 5.77 -4.31 8.17
N GLY A 44 7.09 -4.31 7.95
CA GLY A 44 7.76 -5.22 7.00
C GLY A 44 7.16 -5.08 5.59
N SER A 45 6.96 -6.21 4.89
CA SER A 45 6.44 -6.22 3.52
C SER A 45 4.99 -5.70 3.38
N SER A 46 4.26 -5.52 4.49
CA SER A 46 2.96 -4.83 4.48
C SER A 46 3.12 -3.35 4.10
N CYS A 47 4.30 -2.75 4.34
CA CYS A 47 4.63 -1.40 3.92
C CYS A 47 4.66 -1.29 2.39
N ALA A 48 5.39 -2.17 1.70
CA ALA A 48 5.46 -2.20 0.24
C ALA A 48 4.08 -2.39 -0.40
N LEU A 49 3.26 -3.32 0.11
CA LEU A 49 1.89 -3.53 -0.36
C LEU A 49 1.00 -2.30 -0.19
N THR A 50 1.16 -1.59 0.93
CA THR A 50 0.42 -0.36 1.22
C THR A 50 0.83 0.75 0.26
N ILE A 51 2.13 0.90 -0.01
CA ILE A 51 2.66 1.86 -0.99
C ILE A 51 2.13 1.55 -2.40
N ALA A 52 2.16 0.28 -2.81
CA ALA A 52 1.62 -0.14 -4.10
C ALA A 52 0.12 0.16 -4.21
N ALA A 53 -0.66 -0.13 -3.16
CA ALA A 53 -2.09 0.19 -3.12
C ALA A 53 -2.36 1.71 -3.19
N LEU A 54 -1.52 2.54 -2.55
CA LEU A 54 -1.61 4.00 -2.66
C LEU A 54 -1.29 4.46 -4.09
N ALA A 55 -0.21 3.93 -4.70
CA ALA A 55 0.20 4.26 -6.05
C ALA A 55 -0.90 3.93 -7.08
N GLU A 56 -1.58 2.80 -6.91
CA GLU A 56 -2.74 2.41 -7.75
C GLU A 56 -3.93 3.35 -7.59
N LYS A 57 -4.15 3.93 -6.40
CA LYS A 57 -5.28 4.85 -6.13
C LYS A 57 -5.03 6.28 -6.55
N THR A 58 -3.76 6.68 -6.70
CA THR A 58 -3.38 8.03 -7.10
C THR A 58 -2.37 7.99 -8.26
N PRO A 59 -2.73 7.44 -9.44
CA PRO A 59 -1.80 7.25 -10.55
C PRO A 59 -1.25 8.57 -11.14
N GLU A 60 -1.95 9.68 -10.93
CA GLU A 60 -1.53 11.03 -11.31
C GLU A 60 -0.51 11.67 -10.35
N CYS A 61 -0.25 11.05 -9.20
CA CYS A 61 0.63 11.56 -8.15
C CYS A 61 1.95 10.79 -8.09
N THR A 62 3.04 11.49 -7.78
CA THR A 62 4.31 10.85 -7.40
C THR A 62 4.35 10.62 -5.90
N LEU A 63 4.57 9.39 -5.47
CA LEU A 63 4.76 9.05 -4.05
C LEU A 63 6.25 9.13 -3.69
N LEU A 64 6.58 9.95 -2.69
CA LEU A 64 7.89 9.97 -2.04
C LEU A 64 7.82 9.12 -0.77
N VAL A 65 8.61 8.05 -0.71
CA VAL A 65 8.71 7.19 0.46
C VAL A 65 10.02 7.48 1.19
N VAL A 66 9.93 7.70 2.50
CA VAL A 66 11.09 7.96 3.37
C VAL A 66 11.21 6.81 4.35
N VAL A 67 12.41 6.23 4.42
CA VAL A 67 12.75 5.12 5.31
C VAL A 67 13.99 5.46 6.14
N PRO A 68 14.24 4.77 7.27
CA PRO A 68 15.25 5.20 8.24
C PRO A 68 16.70 5.19 7.72
N THR A 69 17.04 4.25 6.84
CA THR A 69 18.41 4.08 6.33
C THR A 69 18.43 3.82 4.82
N ILE A 70 19.60 4.01 4.20
CA ILE A 70 19.80 3.69 2.78
C ILE A 70 19.58 2.20 2.47
N ARG A 71 19.95 1.31 3.41
CA ARG A 71 19.71 -0.13 3.26
C ARG A 71 18.21 -0.43 3.20
N ASP A 72 17.42 0.20 4.07
CA ASP A 72 15.96 0.02 4.05
C ASP A 72 15.36 0.53 2.74
N ALA A 73 15.98 1.54 2.10
CA ALA A 73 15.52 2.08 0.82
C ALA A 73 15.81 1.11 -0.32
N ASP A 74 17.02 0.51 -0.35
CA ASP A 74 17.38 -0.51 -1.33
C ASP A 74 16.48 -1.75 -1.18
N GLU A 75 16.29 -2.25 0.05
CA GLU A 75 15.41 -3.40 0.34
C GLU A 75 13.95 -3.13 -0.09
N LEU A 76 13.42 -1.94 0.21
CA LEU A 76 12.07 -1.57 -0.19
C LEU A 76 11.92 -1.38 -1.70
N ALA A 77 12.95 -0.85 -2.38
CA ALA A 77 12.93 -0.72 -3.84
C ALA A 77 12.87 -2.08 -4.54
N ASP A 78 13.61 -3.06 -4.03
CA ASP A 78 13.54 -4.44 -4.50
C ASP A 78 12.15 -5.07 -4.27
N GLU A 79 11.47 -4.76 -3.17
CA GLU A 79 10.09 -5.25 -2.92
C GLU A 79 9.03 -4.61 -3.85
N LEU A 80 9.29 -3.43 -4.39
CA LEU A 80 8.34 -2.67 -5.22
C LEU A 80 8.47 -2.97 -6.73
N THR A 81 9.47 -3.74 -7.16
CA THR A 81 9.80 -3.98 -8.57
C THR A 81 9.41 -5.40 -9.01
#